data_AF-A0A7X6SJW0-F1
#
_entry.id   AF-A0A7X6SJW0-F1
#
_cell.length_a   1.000
_cell.length_b   1.000
_cell.length_c   1.000
_cell.angle_alpha   90.00
_cell.angle_beta   90.00
_cell.angle_gamma   90.00
#
_symmetry.space_group_name_H-M   'P 1'
#
loop_
_entity.id
_entity.type
_entity.pdbx_description
1 polymer ?
#
loop_
_entity_poly.entity_id
_entity_poly.type
_entity_poly.pdbx_seq_one_letter_code
_entity_poly.pdbx_strand_id
1 'polypeptide(L)'
;MSVDVDATPPPPQSTDFAFFPTELWVPFCEASLVHARMAGLDVRYGASGQLETRDGASYGLLTIARKCAELDRDDWDDALATYFEQIASVVDNDEFGTDVLRVRLFPAGVVPAAAIEQPQWREFAPNVLAALVATLPGALRTLNPSDITRLGLSEDEAWDLAWANVVDEPTDRFETETSGAATLHSFFGSSFFIASKAGRLEQLVSSIGPVGPNGALVAIPRRHSLAVHVIEDLSVVDA
;
A
#
# COMPACT_ATOMS: atom_id res chain seq x y z
N MET A 1 -6.69 5.83 36.45
CA MET A 1 -7.10 6.73 35.36
C MET A 1 -7.49 5.81 34.21
N SER A 2 -8.79 5.63 33.99
CA SER A 2 -9.30 4.64 33.01
C SER A 2 -8.98 5.17 31.63
N VAL A 3 -8.10 4.49 30.89
CA VAL A 3 -7.94 4.72 29.46
C VAL A 3 -9.26 4.28 28.85
N ASP A 4 -10.00 5.23 28.28
CA ASP A 4 -11.23 4.94 27.55
C ASP A 4 -10.81 4.12 26.33
N VAL A 5 -10.85 2.80 26.47
CA VAL A 5 -10.64 1.89 25.35
C VAL A 5 -11.85 2.09 24.47
N ASP A 6 -11.67 2.88 23.41
CA ASP A 6 -12.60 2.98 22.30
C ASP A 6 -13.21 1.59 22.04
N ALA A 7 -14.50 1.42 22.37
CA ALA A 7 -15.19 0.13 22.44
C ALA A 7 -15.47 -0.49 21.06
N THR A 8 -14.80 0.04 20.04
CA THR A 8 -14.91 -0.42 18.66
C THR A 8 -14.21 -1.79 18.57
N PRO A 9 -14.92 -2.87 18.22
CA PRO A 9 -14.32 -4.18 18.07
C PRO A 9 -13.34 -4.19 16.88
N PRO A 10 -12.34 -5.09 16.87
CA PRO A 10 -11.48 -5.26 15.71
C PRO A 10 -12.27 -5.53 14.42
N PRO A 11 -11.86 -4.97 13.28
CA PRO A 11 -12.48 -5.27 12.00
C PRO A 11 -12.30 -6.76 11.65
N PRO A 12 -13.20 -7.36 10.86
CA PRO A 12 -13.06 -8.74 10.44
C PRO A 12 -11.78 -8.96 9.62
N GLN A 13 -11.22 -10.16 9.68
CA GLN A 13 -10.03 -10.54 8.91
C GLN A 13 -10.33 -10.49 7.40
N SER A 14 -9.50 -9.78 6.64
CA SER A 14 -9.60 -9.74 5.18
C SER A 14 -8.79 -10.85 4.51
N THR A 15 -9.01 -11.05 3.21
CA THR A 15 -8.28 -12.04 2.41
C THR A 15 -6.78 -11.78 2.35
N ASP A 16 -6.33 -10.54 2.52
CA ASP A 16 -4.91 -10.19 2.61
C ASP A 16 -4.20 -10.83 3.82
N PHE A 17 -4.97 -11.16 4.85
CA PHE A 17 -4.49 -11.79 6.08
C PHE A 17 -4.85 -13.27 6.16
N ALA A 18 -5.31 -13.90 5.09
CA ALA A 18 -5.75 -15.31 5.09
C ALA A 18 -4.66 -16.32 5.51
N PHE A 19 -3.38 -15.90 5.53
CA PHE A 19 -2.27 -16.69 6.06
C PHE A 19 -2.24 -16.74 7.60
N PHE A 20 -2.89 -15.80 8.27
CA PHE A 20 -2.89 -15.65 9.72
C PHE A 20 -4.06 -16.47 10.31
N PRO A 21 -3.86 -17.25 11.39
CA PRO A 21 -4.93 -18.05 11.98
C PRO A 21 -6.12 -17.18 12.43
N THR A 22 -7.34 -17.55 12.04
CA THR A 22 -8.56 -16.76 12.29
C THR A 22 -8.85 -16.59 13.79
N GLU A 23 -8.59 -17.63 14.58
CA GLU A 23 -8.73 -17.63 16.03
C GLU A 23 -7.76 -16.68 16.76
N LEU A 24 -6.64 -16.34 16.12
CA LEU A 24 -5.64 -15.42 16.64
C LEU A 24 -5.80 -13.99 16.11
N TRP A 25 -6.71 -13.76 15.16
CA TRP A 25 -6.90 -12.45 14.54
C TRP A 25 -7.28 -11.35 15.54
N VAL A 26 -8.31 -11.60 16.36
CA VAL A 26 -8.76 -10.65 17.38
C VAL A 26 -7.65 -10.38 18.41
N PRO A 27 -7.00 -11.41 19.02
CA PRO A 27 -5.86 -11.19 19.90
C PRO A 27 -4.72 -10.39 19.27
N PHE A 28 -4.42 -10.60 17.98
CA PHE A 28 -3.40 -9.86 17.26
C PHE A 28 -3.77 -8.38 17.09
N CYS A 29 -5.01 -8.09 16.69
CA CYS A 29 -5.49 -6.71 16.56
C CYS A 29 -5.46 -5.96 17.89
N GLU A 30 -5.92 -6.60 18.97
CA GLU A 30 -5.92 -6.02 20.32
C GLU A 30 -4.51 -5.72 20.81
N ALA A 31 -3.60 -6.69 20.70
CA ALA A 31 -2.19 -6.49 21.06
C ALA A 31 -1.56 -5.36 20.23
N SER A 32 -1.82 -5.33 18.91
CA SER A 32 -1.30 -4.28 18.03
C SER A 32 -1.79 -2.88 18.45
N LEU A 33 -3.08 -2.73 18.78
CA LEU A 33 -3.62 -1.45 19.23
C LEU A 33 -3.01 -1.00 20.56
N VAL A 34 -2.85 -1.94 21.51
CA VAL A 34 -2.25 -1.66 22.82
C VAL A 34 -0.80 -1.19 22.65
N HIS A 35 0.02 -1.93 21.92
CA HIS A 35 1.44 -1.61 21.72
C HIS A 35 1.63 -0.30 20.94
N ALA A 36 0.80 -0.05 19.92
CA ALA A 36 0.82 1.23 19.21
C ALA A 36 0.56 2.42 20.14
N ARG A 37 -0.44 2.30 21.03
CA ARG A 37 -0.76 3.35 22.02
C ARG A 37 0.31 3.48 23.11
N MET A 38 0.92 2.37 23.53
CA MET A 38 2.05 2.39 24.47
C MET A 38 3.27 3.11 23.88
N ALA A 39 3.49 2.97 22.57
CA ALA A 39 4.52 3.71 21.83
C ALA A 39 4.15 5.19 21.60
N GLY A 40 2.99 5.67 22.08
CA GLY A 40 2.59 7.08 22.00
C GLY A 40 1.72 7.44 20.79
N LEU A 41 1.35 6.49 19.94
CA LEU A 41 0.50 6.75 18.77
C LEU A 41 -0.98 6.91 19.18
N ASP A 42 -1.61 8.04 18.86
CA ASP A 42 -3.07 8.25 19.04
C ASP A 42 -3.84 7.57 17.88
N VAL A 43 -4.03 6.25 18.01
CA VAL A 43 -4.65 5.41 16.98
C VAL A 43 -5.90 4.67 17.47
N ARG A 44 -6.76 4.33 16.50
CA ARG A 44 -7.95 3.48 16.61
C ARG A 44 -7.95 2.44 15.49
N TYR A 45 -8.88 1.48 15.54
CA TYR A 45 -9.05 0.55 14.42
C TYR A 45 -9.56 1.29 13.17
N GLY A 46 -8.95 0.98 12.03
CA GLY A 46 -9.39 1.41 10.71
C GLY A 46 -10.01 0.26 9.93
N ALA A 47 -9.74 0.23 8.62
CA ALA A 47 -10.00 -0.94 7.78
C ALA A 47 -9.26 -2.20 8.30
N SER A 48 -9.65 -3.38 7.80
CA SER A 48 -9.04 -4.65 8.20
C SER A 48 -7.52 -4.63 8.09
N GLY A 49 -6.83 -4.85 9.22
CA GLY A 49 -5.38 -4.82 9.30
C GLY A 49 -4.77 -3.41 9.22
N GLN A 50 -5.51 -2.37 9.61
CA GLN A 50 -5.01 -1.01 9.72
C GLN A 50 -5.33 -0.38 11.08
N LEU A 51 -4.40 0.44 11.56
CA LEU A 51 -4.63 1.39 12.65
C LEU A 51 -4.66 2.80 12.06
N GLU A 52 -5.67 3.60 12.42
CA GLU A 52 -5.89 4.95 11.90
C GLU A 52 -5.75 5.99 13.00
N THR A 53 -5.14 7.12 12.68
CA THR A 53 -5.15 8.31 13.54
C THR A 53 -6.40 9.14 13.28
N ARG A 54 -6.71 10.07 14.20
CA ARG A 54 -7.85 11.00 14.01
C ARG A 54 -7.68 11.95 12.82
N ASP A 55 -6.44 12.29 12.48
CA ASP A 55 -6.12 13.19 11.37
C ASP A 55 -6.07 12.45 10.00
N GLY A 56 -6.35 11.15 9.97
CA GLY A 56 -6.53 10.38 8.74
C GLY A 56 -5.28 9.65 8.23
N ALA A 57 -4.17 9.66 8.97
CA ALA A 57 -3.06 8.77 8.67
C ALA A 57 -3.44 7.33 9.03
N SER A 58 -2.89 6.36 8.30
CA SER A 58 -3.12 4.93 8.62
C SER A 58 -1.84 4.11 8.56
N TYR A 59 -1.69 3.17 9.49
CA TYR A 59 -0.57 2.25 9.60
C TYR A 59 -1.03 0.84 9.23
N GLY A 60 -0.43 0.27 8.19
CA GLY A 60 -0.71 -1.12 7.79
C GLY A 60 -0.07 -2.12 8.75
N LEU A 61 -0.84 -3.13 9.17
CA LEU A 61 -0.38 -4.20 10.07
C LEU A 61 0.11 -5.45 9.34
N LEU A 62 0.09 -5.47 8.00
CA LEU A 62 0.38 -6.66 7.23
C LEU A 62 1.79 -7.22 7.49
N THR A 63 2.79 -6.35 7.57
CA THR A 63 4.19 -6.78 7.79
C THR A 63 4.36 -7.40 9.18
N ILE A 64 3.86 -6.73 10.21
CA ILE A 64 3.98 -7.24 11.59
C ILE A 64 3.11 -8.48 11.80
N ALA A 65 1.95 -8.59 11.13
CA ALA A 65 1.17 -9.82 11.12
C ALA A 65 1.94 -10.99 10.50
N ARG A 66 2.67 -10.80 9.40
CA ARG A 66 3.51 -11.87 8.84
C ARG A 66 4.57 -12.34 9.83
N LYS A 67 5.24 -11.39 10.50
CA LYS A 67 6.23 -11.70 11.53
C LYS A 67 5.60 -12.45 12.71
N CYS A 68 4.47 -11.97 13.25
CA CYS A 68 3.76 -12.63 14.34
C CYS A 68 3.24 -14.03 13.96
N ALA A 69 2.89 -14.27 12.70
CA ALA A 69 2.47 -15.60 12.23
C ALA A 69 3.61 -16.64 12.24
N GLU A 70 4.87 -16.19 12.26
CA GLU A 70 6.07 -17.04 12.32
C GLU A 70 6.60 -17.21 13.76
N LEU A 71 6.02 -16.51 14.73
CA LEU A 71 6.45 -16.49 16.14
C LEU A 71 5.46 -17.21 17.04
N ASP A 72 5.97 -17.73 18.15
CA ASP A 72 5.11 -18.18 19.25
C ASP A 72 4.41 -16.97 19.90
N ARG A 73 3.20 -17.20 20.44
CA ARG A 73 2.36 -16.12 20.99
C ARG A 73 3.04 -15.34 22.12
N ASP A 74 3.91 -15.99 22.87
CA ASP A 74 4.64 -15.39 23.99
C ASP A 74 5.68 -14.37 23.52
N ASP A 75 6.18 -14.48 22.27
CA ASP A 75 7.16 -13.57 21.68
C ASP A 75 6.52 -12.36 20.96
N TRP A 76 5.19 -12.30 20.91
CA TRP A 76 4.48 -11.23 20.18
C TRP A 76 4.67 -9.86 20.81
N ASP A 77 4.68 -9.77 22.14
CA ASP A 77 4.72 -8.49 22.83
C ASP A 77 6.03 -7.75 22.54
N ASP A 78 7.17 -8.46 22.57
CA ASP A 78 8.47 -7.90 22.22
C ASP A 78 8.53 -7.49 20.73
N ALA A 79 7.95 -8.32 19.84
CA ALA A 79 7.93 -8.03 18.41
C ALA A 79 7.08 -6.79 18.08
N LEU A 80 5.92 -6.64 18.73
CA LEU A 80 5.00 -5.52 18.56
C LEU A 80 5.56 -4.24 19.18
N ALA A 81 6.10 -4.30 20.40
CA ALA A 81 6.74 -3.17 21.06
C ALA A 81 7.86 -2.60 20.18
N THR A 82 8.80 -3.46 19.74
CA THR A 82 9.89 -3.06 18.85
C THR A 82 9.36 -2.42 17.55
N TYR A 83 8.32 -3.00 16.96
CA TYR A 83 7.74 -2.51 15.70
C TYR A 83 7.14 -1.10 15.86
N PHE A 84 6.34 -0.87 16.90
CA PHE A 84 5.68 0.42 17.10
C PHE A 84 6.61 1.48 17.66
N GLU A 85 7.60 1.13 18.48
CA GLU A 85 8.67 2.04 18.90
C GLU A 85 9.47 2.58 17.71
N GLN A 86 9.79 1.71 16.73
CA GLN A 86 10.43 2.13 15.49
C GLN A 86 9.55 3.12 14.72
N ILE A 87 8.27 2.82 14.52
CA ILE A 87 7.34 3.75 13.84
C ILE A 87 7.26 5.08 14.59
N ALA A 88 7.02 5.05 15.90
CA ALA A 88 6.88 6.25 16.73
C ALA A 88 8.13 7.11 16.68
N SER A 89 9.32 6.50 16.71
CA SER A 89 10.58 7.24 16.62
C SER A 89 10.71 8.04 15.32
N VAL A 90 10.24 7.52 14.19
CA VAL A 90 10.30 8.27 12.92
C VAL A 90 9.21 9.35 12.86
N VAL A 91 8.03 9.09 13.43
CA VAL A 91 6.94 10.07 13.54
C VAL A 91 7.33 11.24 14.44
N ASP A 92 7.89 10.98 15.61
CA ASP A 92 8.25 12.01 16.59
C ASP A 92 9.43 12.88 16.11
N ASN A 93 10.36 12.28 15.37
CA ASN A 93 11.51 13.03 14.84
C ASN A 93 11.17 13.84 13.59
N ASP A 94 9.98 13.69 13.00
CA ASP A 94 9.54 14.42 11.79
C ASP A 94 10.53 14.26 10.59
N GLU A 95 11.31 13.19 10.59
CA GLU A 95 12.47 12.96 9.70
C GLU A 95 12.15 12.03 8.52
N PHE A 96 10.93 12.06 7.98
CA PHE A 96 10.65 11.32 6.74
C PHE A 96 11.12 12.14 5.53
N GLY A 97 12.23 11.72 4.92
CA GLY A 97 12.69 12.29 3.65
C GLY A 97 11.69 12.07 2.51
N THR A 98 11.82 12.83 1.43
CA THR A 98 10.92 12.66 0.27
C THR A 98 11.19 11.37 -0.52
N ASP A 99 12.32 10.72 -0.28
CA ASP A 99 12.72 9.43 -0.84
C ASP A 99 11.89 8.25 -0.31
N VAL A 100 11.17 8.41 0.81
CA VAL A 100 10.28 7.36 1.33
C VAL A 100 8.89 7.39 0.70
N LEU A 101 8.55 8.45 -0.04
CA LEU A 101 7.23 8.62 -0.65
C LEU A 101 7.00 7.62 -1.78
N ARG A 102 5.82 7.02 -1.81
CA ARG A 102 5.35 6.11 -2.85
C ARG A 102 3.87 6.32 -3.11
N VAL A 103 3.40 5.86 -4.26
CA VAL A 103 1.97 5.70 -4.53
C VAL A 103 1.58 4.24 -4.35
N ARG A 104 0.48 4.00 -3.64
CA ARG A 104 -0.12 2.67 -3.48
C ARG A 104 -1.52 2.63 -4.07
N LEU A 105 -1.83 1.57 -4.80
CA LEU A 105 -3.17 1.32 -5.33
C LEU A 105 -4.03 0.49 -4.37
N PHE A 106 -5.31 0.85 -4.28
CA PHE A 106 -6.32 0.22 -3.46
C PHE A 106 -7.60 -0.02 -4.27
N PRO A 107 -8.30 -1.15 -4.07
CA PRO A 107 -9.67 -1.27 -4.54
C PRO A 107 -10.57 -0.23 -3.85
N ALA A 108 -11.40 0.49 -4.59
CA ALA A 108 -12.24 1.56 -4.02
C ALA A 108 -13.14 1.05 -2.88
N GLY A 109 -13.61 -0.20 -2.95
CA GLY A 109 -14.47 -0.81 -1.93
C GLY A 109 -13.83 -1.05 -0.56
N VAL A 110 -12.50 -0.92 -0.42
CA VAL A 110 -11.81 -1.04 0.89
C VAL A 110 -11.42 0.30 1.50
N VAL A 111 -11.65 1.40 0.78
CA VAL A 111 -11.32 2.75 1.23
C VAL A 111 -12.60 3.44 1.70
N PRO A 112 -12.64 4.03 2.90
CA PRO A 112 -13.80 4.79 3.35
C PRO A 112 -14.14 5.94 2.40
N ALA A 113 -15.41 6.13 2.06
CA ALA A 113 -15.83 7.18 1.13
C ALA A 113 -15.35 8.59 1.54
N ALA A 114 -15.31 8.88 2.83
CA ALA A 114 -14.82 10.16 3.37
C ALA A 114 -13.33 10.40 3.14
N ALA A 115 -12.54 9.36 2.88
CA ALA A 115 -11.11 9.49 2.57
C ALA A 115 -10.87 9.95 1.13
N ILE A 116 -11.80 9.66 0.21
CA ILE A 116 -11.65 9.94 -1.24
C ILE A 116 -11.55 11.45 -1.53
N GLU A 117 -12.12 12.29 -0.66
CA GLU A 117 -12.09 13.75 -0.81
C GLU A 117 -10.79 14.40 -0.28
N GLN A 118 -9.86 13.61 0.27
CA GLN A 118 -8.64 14.14 0.88
C GLN A 118 -7.46 14.20 -0.12
N PRO A 119 -6.56 15.21 -0.03
CA PRO A 119 -5.43 15.43 -0.95
C PRO A 119 -4.50 14.22 -1.20
N GLN A 120 -4.38 13.34 -0.21
CA GLN A 120 -3.54 12.14 -0.32
C GLN A 120 -4.19 11.01 -1.14
N TRP A 121 -5.45 11.16 -1.58
CA TRP A 121 -6.18 10.16 -2.35
C TRP A 121 -6.52 10.72 -3.74
N ARG A 122 -6.43 9.88 -4.77
CA ARG A 122 -6.86 10.19 -6.15
C ARG A 122 -7.53 8.98 -6.78
N GLU A 123 -8.52 9.21 -7.64
CA GLU A 123 -9.01 8.16 -8.53
C GLU A 123 -7.91 7.81 -9.54
N PHE A 124 -7.56 6.52 -9.63
CA PHE A 124 -6.56 6.03 -10.57
C PHE A 124 -7.21 5.46 -11.83
N ALA A 125 -8.25 4.65 -11.63
CA ALA A 125 -9.10 4.06 -12.65
C ALA A 125 -10.46 3.73 -12.01
N PRO A 126 -11.50 3.38 -12.79
CA PRO A 126 -12.77 2.98 -12.22
C PRO A 126 -12.60 1.86 -11.18
N ASN A 127 -13.09 2.11 -9.96
CA ASN A 127 -12.97 1.22 -8.78
C ASN A 127 -11.54 1.00 -8.26
N VAL A 128 -10.57 1.80 -8.67
CA VAL A 128 -9.18 1.78 -8.17
C VAL A 128 -8.78 3.17 -7.71
N LEU A 129 -8.40 3.28 -6.45
CA LEU A 129 -7.89 4.52 -5.85
C LEU A 129 -6.37 4.42 -5.69
N ALA A 130 -5.70 5.54 -5.85
CA ALA A 130 -4.31 5.72 -5.48
C ALA A 130 -4.23 6.50 -4.15
N ALA A 131 -3.24 6.18 -3.33
CA ALA A 131 -2.92 6.95 -2.13
C ALA A 131 -1.42 7.29 -2.07
N LEU A 132 -1.11 8.48 -1.54
CA LEU A 132 0.24 8.82 -1.09
C LEU A 132 0.55 8.06 0.20
N VAL A 133 1.67 7.35 0.18
CA VAL A 133 2.16 6.60 1.33
C VAL A 133 3.64 6.87 1.58
N ALA A 134 4.07 6.73 2.83
CA ALA A 134 5.47 6.66 3.21
C ALA A 134 5.86 5.22 3.54
N THR A 135 7.03 4.81 3.05
CA THR A 135 7.70 3.58 3.48
C THR A 135 8.47 3.85 4.77
N LEU A 136 8.06 3.20 5.85
CA LEU A 136 8.74 3.28 7.14
C LEU A 136 9.48 1.97 7.42
N PRO A 137 10.44 1.93 8.36
CA PRO A 137 11.07 0.68 8.78
C PRO A 137 10.00 -0.38 9.16
N GLY A 138 9.83 -1.38 8.30
CA GLY A 138 8.85 -2.45 8.47
C GLY A 138 7.38 -2.09 8.23
N ALA A 139 7.03 -0.83 7.99
CA ALA A 139 5.63 -0.38 7.92
C ALA A 139 5.33 0.44 6.67
N LEU A 140 4.05 0.47 6.30
CA LEU A 140 3.52 1.43 5.33
C LEU A 140 2.56 2.37 6.05
N ARG A 141 2.80 3.67 5.89
CA ARG A 141 1.95 4.71 6.43
C ARG A 141 1.25 5.43 5.29
N THR A 142 -0.07 5.40 5.25
CA THR A 142 -0.85 6.32 4.40
C THR A 142 -0.75 7.71 4.99
N LEU A 143 -0.37 8.68 4.16
CA LEU A 143 -0.20 10.06 4.61
C LEU A 143 -1.54 10.72 4.94
N ASN A 144 -1.49 11.78 5.72
CA ASN A 144 -2.58 12.72 5.92
C ASN A 144 -2.24 14.08 5.28
N PRO A 145 -3.20 15.03 5.19
CA PRO A 145 -2.96 16.32 4.55
C PRO A 145 -1.85 17.15 5.21
N SER A 146 -1.67 17.02 6.53
CA SER A 146 -0.64 17.74 7.26
C SER A 146 0.77 17.19 6.97
N ASP A 147 0.92 15.91 6.66
CA ASP A 147 2.20 15.33 6.26
C ASP A 147 2.71 15.93 4.95
N ILE A 148 1.81 16.08 3.95
CA ILE A 148 2.14 16.69 2.65
C ILE A 148 2.64 18.13 2.86
N THR A 149 1.95 18.88 3.72
CA THR A 149 2.32 20.27 4.05
C THR A 149 3.68 20.33 4.75
N ARG A 150 3.98 19.40 5.67
CA ARG A 150 5.26 19.36 6.39
C ARG A 150 6.45 19.05 5.49
N LEU A 151 6.25 18.26 4.43
CA LEU A 151 7.29 17.97 3.43
C LEU A 151 7.68 19.21 2.60
N GLY A 152 6.94 20.32 2.73
CA GLY A 152 7.20 21.55 1.98
C GLY A 152 6.93 21.43 0.49
N LEU A 153 6.18 20.40 0.08
CA LEU A 153 5.78 20.13 -1.29
C LEU A 153 4.36 20.63 -1.53
N SER A 154 4.07 21.09 -2.74
CA SER A 154 2.70 21.12 -3.22
C SER A 154 2.15 19.71 -3.38
N GLU A 155 0.82 19.58 -3.43
CA GLU A 155 0.17 18.29 -3.63
C GLU A 155 0.66 17.60 -4.92
N ASP A 156 0.73 18.33 -6.03
CA ASP A 156 1.19 17.80 -7.32
C ASP A 156 2.66 17.36 -7.29
N GLU A 157 3.54 18.13 -6.64
CA GLU A 157 4.95 17.74 -6.46
C GLU A 157 5.07 16.46 -5.63
N ALA A 158 4.27 16.31 -4.56
CA ALA A 158 4.26 15.10 -3.75
C ALA A 158 3.81 13.88 -4.56
N TRP A 159 2.77 14.02 -5.38
CA TRP A 159 2.29 12.95 -6.27
C TRP A 159 3.29 12.58 -7.36
N ASP A 160 3.88 13.57 -8.04
CA ASP A 160 4.85 13.30 -9.10
C ASP A 160 6.10 12.61 -8.55
N LEU A 161 6.60 13.07 -7.39
CA LEU A 161 7.76 12.48 -6.73
C LEU A 161 7.47 11.06 -6.20
N ALA A 162 6.32 10.86 -5.56
CA ALA A 162 5.89 9.55 -5.10
C ALA A 162 5.76 8.55 -6.27
N TRP A 163 5.29 9.01 -7.43
CA TRP A 163 5.23 8.20 -8.64
C TRP A 163 6.62 7.89 -9.22
N ALA A 164 7.53 8.87 -9.26
CA ALA A 164 8.89 8.66 -9.71
C ALA A 164 9.60 7.60 -8.86
N ASN A 165 9.46 7.71 -7.54
CA ASN A 165 10.01 6.73 -6.61
C ASN A 165 9.45 5.31 -6.78
N VAL A 166 8.17 5.17 -7.19
CA VAL A 166 7.59 3.85 -7.53
C VAL A 166 8.26 3.25 -8.78
N VAL A 167 8.60 4.08 -9.77
CA VAL A 167 9.26 3.61 -10.99
C VAL A 167 10.64 3.03 -10.69
N ASP A 168 11.35 3.60 -9.72
CA ASP A 168 12.69 3.16 -9.31
C ASP A 168 12.69 1.87 -8.47
N GLU A 169 11.51 1.37 -8.02
CA GLU A 169 11.41 0.13 -7.28
C GLU A 169 11.96 -1.07 -8.08
N PRO A 170 12.81 -1.93 -7.50
CA PRO A 170 13.28 -3.14 -8.17
C PRO A 170 12.11 -4.01 -8.64
N THR A 171 12.19 -4.55 -9.84
CA THR A 171 11.11 -5.34 -10.44
C THR A 171 11.69 -6.38 -11.39
N ASP A 172 11.21 -7.61 -11.27
CA ASP A 172 11.49 -8.68 -12.22
C ASP A 172 10.48 -8.64 -13.36
N ARG A 173 10.93 -9.01 -14.56
CA ARG A 173 10.10 -9.07 -15.75
C ARG A 173 10.24 -10.43 -16.42
N PHE A 174 9.10 -11.03 -16.80
CA PHE A 174 9.07 -12.17 -17.70
C PHE A 174 8.11 -11.90 -18.87
N GLU A 175 8.44 -12.51 -19.99
CA GLU A 175 7.64 -12.45 -21.21
C GLU A 175 6.91 -13.77 -21.39
N THR A 176 5.67 -13.72 -21.87
CA THR A 176 4.89 -14.91 -22.19
C THR A 176 4.17 -14.69 -23.51
N GLU A 177 4.51 -15.52 -24.50
CA GLU A 177 3.72 -15.62 -25.73
C GLU A 177 2.39 -16.31 -25.41
N THR A 178 1.30 -15.69 -25.84
CA THR A 178 -0.04 -16.29 -25.75
C THR A 178 -0.34 -17.10 -27.02
N SER A 179 -1.36 -17.95 -26.96
CA SER A 179 -1.79 -18.78 -28.09
C SER A 179 -2.22 -17.99 -29.34
N GLY A 180 -2.42 -16.68 -29.24
CA GLY A 180 -2.88 -15.80 -30.32
C GLY A 180 -1.82 -14.82 -30.84
N ALA A 181 -0.53 -15.12 -30.67
CA ALA A 181 0.60 -14.24 -31.02
C ALA A 181 0.69 -12.90 -30.26
N ALA A 182 -0.19 -12.68 -29.27
CA ALA A 182 -0.04 -11.56 -28.35
C ALA A 182 1.04 -11.86 -27.31
N THR A 183 1.89 -10.88 -27.05
CA THR A 183 2.94 -10.96 -26.02
C THR A 183 2.47 -10.29 -24.73
N LEU A 184 2.51 -11.03 -23.63
CA LEU A 184 2.23 -10.53 -22.29
C LEU A 184 3.53 -10.32 -21.52
N HIS A 185 3.76 -9.10 -21.04
CA HIS A 185 4.87 -8.77 -20.16
C HIS A 185 4.38 -8.71 -18.73
N SER A 186 4.87 -9.63 -17.91
CA SER A 186 4.50 -9.71 -16.50
C SER A 186 5.62 -9.17 -15.64
N PHE A 187 5.27 -8.27 -14.74
CA PHE A 187 6.15 -7.63 -13.78
C PHE A 187 5.78 -8.09 -12.38
N PHE A 188 6.78 -8.45 -11.57
CA PHE A 188 6.56 -8.97 -10.23
C PHE A 188 7.76 -8.67 -9.33
N GLY A 189 7.57 -8.77 -8.02
CA GLY A 189 8.66 -8.55 -7.06
C GLY A 189 8.16 -8.59 -5.62
N SER A 190 9.08 -8.35 -4.69
CA SER A 190 8.76 -8.27 -3.26
C SER A 190 8.13 -6.94 -2.85
N SER A 191 8.33 -5.88 -3.65
CA SER A 191 7.79 -4.55 -3.39
C SER A 191 6.26 -4.52 -3.41
N PHE A 192 5.65 -3.75 -2.50
CA PHE A 192 4.19 -3.54 -2.48
C PHE A 192 3.69 -2.62 -3.61
N PHE A 193 4.62 -2.01 -4.34
CA PHE A 193 4.35 -0.94 -5.30
C PHE A 193 4.46 -1.37 -6.76
N ILE A 194 4.69 -2.66 -7.02
CA ILE A 194 4.81 -3.18 -8.39
C ILE A 194 3.55 -2.83 -9.19
N ALA A 195 2.36 -3.11 -8.65
CA ALA A 195 1.10 -2.75 -9.28
C ALA A 195 0.98 -1.24 -9.58
N SER A 196 1.51 -0.41 -8.68
CA SER A 196 1.46 1.04 -8.81
C SER A 196 2.21 1.50 -10.07
N LYS A 197 3.26 0.81 -10.53
CA LYS A 197 4.00 1.18 -11.76
C LYS A 197 3.11 1.37 -13.00
N ALA A 198 1.90 0.82 -13.02
CA ALA A 198 0.88 1.12 -14.02
C ALA A 198 0.60 2.64 -14.21
N GLY A 199 0.77 3.46 -13.16
CA GLY A 199 0.60 4.92 -13.26
C GLY A 199 1.67 5.65 -14.07
N ARG A 200 2.78 4.97 -14.38
CA ARG A 200 3.83 5.45 -15.28
C ARG A 200 4.10 4.41 -16.37
N LEU A 201 3.02 3.94 -17.01
CA LEU A 201 3.03 2.84 -17.96
C LEU A 201 4.07 3.03 -19.07
N GLU A 202 4.14 4.21 -19.68
CA GLU A 202 5.11 4.51 -20.75
C GLU A 202 6.56 4.32 -20.29
N GLN A 203 6.88 4.71 -19.06
CA GLN A 203 8.22 4.52 -18.49
C GLN A 203 8.47 3.03 -18.22
N LEU A 204 7.47 2.34 -17.65
CA LEU A 204 7.55 0.91 -17.35
C LEU A 204 7.83 0.06 -18.59
N VAL A 205 7.15 0.35 -19.72
CA VAL A 205 7.30 -0.41 -20.96
C VAL A 205 8.30 0.17 -21.95
N SER A 206 8.99 1.27 -21.60
CA SER A 206 9.95 1.94 -22.49
C SER A 206 11.03 1.02 -23.06
N SER A 207 11.44 -0.01 -22.32
CA SER A 207 12.41 -1.03 -22.75
C SER A 207 11.82 -2.16 -23.59
N ILE A 208 10.50 -2.23 -23.71
CA ILE A 208 9.75 -3.21 -24.52
C ILE A 208 9.41 -2.56 -25.86
N GLY A 209 8.82 -1.37 -25.82
CA GLY A 209 8.38 -0.63 -26.98
C GLY A 209 7.49 0.55 -26.58
N PRO A 210 7.29 1.54 -27.47
CA PRO A 210 6.41 2.65 -27.20
C PRO A 210 4.96 2.16 -27.08
N VAL A 211 4.20 2.77 -26.17
CA VAL A 211 2.74 2.60 -26.17
C VAL A 211 2.19 3.33 -27.39
N GLY A 212 1.68 2.54 -28.35
CA GLY A 212 1.13 3.06 -29.59
C GLY A 212 -0.25 3.73 -29.41
N PRO A 213 -0.88 4.19 -30.51
CA PRO A 213 -2.17 4.87 -30.46
C PRO A 213 -3.32 3.99 -29.94
N ASN A 214 -3.16 2.66 -30.01
CA ASN A 214 -4.15 1.70 -29.51
C ASN A 214 -4.02 1.48 -27.98
N GLY A 215 -3.00 2.05 -27.35
CA GLY A 215 -2.76 1.90 -25.92
C GLY A 215 -2.20 0.53 -25.53
N ALA A 216 -2.49 0.12 -24.30
CA ALA A 216 -2.08 -1.15 -23.75
C ALA A 216 -3.16 -1.69 -22.80
N LEU A 217 -3.29 -3.01 -22.77
CA LEU A 217 -4.08 -3.71 -21.77
C LEU A 217 -3.22 -3.94 -20.52
N VAL A 218 -3.69 -3.47 -19.36
CA VAL A 218 -3.02 -3.65 -18.08
C VAL A 218 -3.89 -4.45 -17.13
N ALA A 219 -3.35 -5.52 -16.57
CA ALA A 219 -3.99 -6.32 -15.54
C ALA A 219 -3.22 -6.18 -14.21
N ILE A 220 -3.95 -5.94 -13.12
CA ILE A 220 -3.39 -5.82 -11.77
C ILE A 220 -4.00 -6.94 -10.89
N PRO A 221 -3.45 -8.17 -10.95
CA PRO A 221 -4.03 -9.29 -10.20
C PRO A 221 -3.78 -9.17 -8.69
N ARG A 222 -2.66 -8.58 -8.28
CA ARG A 222 -2.28 -8.34 -6.87
C ARG A 222 -1.34 -7.15 -6.79
N ARG A 223 -1.22 -6.51 -5.62
CA ARG A 223 -0.30 -5.36 -5.39
C ARG A 223 1.18 -5.60 -5.77
N HIS A 224 1.64 -6.86 -5.70
CA HIS A 224 3.02 -7.27 -5.98
C HIS A 224 3.27 -7.66 -7.45
N SER A 225 2.28 -7.50 -8.33
CA SER A 225 2.38 -7.97 -9.71
C SER A 225 1.49 -7.18 -10.66
N LEU A 226 1.96 -6.96 -11.87
CA LEU A 226 1.14 -6.42 -12.96
C LEU A 226 1.46 -7.18 -14.25
N ALA A 227 0.52 -7.20 -15.19
CA ALA A 227 0.76 -7.71 -16.53
C ALA A 227 0.35 -6.66 -17.55
N VAL A 228 1.15 -6.50 -18.60
CA VAL A 228 0.94 -5.53 -19.67
C VAL A 228 1.01 -6.22 -21.01
N HIS A 229 0.05 -5.91 -21.87
CA HIS A 229 0.11 -6.21 -23.28
C HIS A 229 -0.04 -4.89 -24.05
N VAL A 230 1.00 -4.48 -24.78
CA VAL A 230 0.91 -3.31 -25.67
C VAL A 230 0.13 -3.71 -26.91
N ILE A 231 -0.91 -2.95 -27.26
CA ILE A 231 -1.81 -3.30 -28.36
C ILE A 231 -1.18 -2.81 -29.66
N GLU A 232 -0.66 -3.74 -30.46
CA GLU A 232 0.03 -3.44 -31.71
C GLU A 232 -0.96 -3.07 -32.83
N ASP A 233 -2.07 -3.79 -32.92
CA ASP A 233 -3.13 -3.56 -33.90
C ASP A 233 -4.50 -4.03 -33.36
N LEU A 234 -5.57 -3.70 -34.09
CA LEU A 234 -6.95 -4.06 -33.74
C LEU A 234 -7.40 -5.39 -34.35
N SER A 235 -6.47 -6.23 -34.84
CA SER A 235 -6.82 -7.51 -35.47
C SER A 235 -7.58 -8.46 -34.53
N VAL A 236 -7.51 -8.20 -33.22
CA VAL A 236 -8.17 -8.98 -32.15
C VAL A 236 -9.61 -8.53 -31.88
N VAL A 237 -10.07 -7.38 -32.39
CA VAL A 237 -11.42 -6.83 -32.11
C VAL A 237 -12.52 -7.48 -32.95
N ASP A 238 -12.16 -8.18 -34.03
CA ASP A 238 -13.10 -8.85 -34.95
C ASP A 238 -13.20 -10.38 -34.73
N ALA A 239 -12.62 -10.91 -33.64
CA ALA A 239 -12.57 -12.36 -33.34
C ALA A 239 -13.66 -12.84 -32.38
#